data_AF-A0A2N1KTR7-F1
#
_entry.id   AF-A0A2N1KTR7-F1
#
_cell.length_a   1.000
_cell.length_b   1.000
_cell.length_c   1.000
_cell.angle_alpha   90.00
_cell.angle_beta   90.00
_cell.angle_gamma   90.00
#
_symmetry.space_group_name_H-M   'P 1'
#
loop_
_entity.id
_entity.type
_entity.pdbx_description
1 polymer ?
#
loop_
_entity_poly.entity_id
_entity_poly.type
_entity_poly.pdbx_seq_one_letter_code
_entity_poly.pdbx_strand_id
1 'polypeptide(L)'
;MSESKSLGRKLLNIFFEDAPASPNPSPEQPVSVEPKPAAQTVSGSPDHKFIEHFATVLEKNNLPGADYFEFRATLKNLSNLGLQEEQQFQAAWASFRALNKDINPSLLTSTANQYLTTLQSDREAFLRSVDLAVQEKVGGLQNEQKSLQQENENLTRQIVEIQNKIASNKERLVKIAGEVDEQSGKLQQNRANYEATFLQFTQEINKDIQKIGQYLK
;
A
#
# COMPACT_ATOMS: atom_id res chain seq x y z
N MET A 1 28.05 5.58 15.20
CA MET A 1 26.96 6.00 14.28
C MET A 1 25.67 5.16 14.39
N SER A 2 25.40 4.47 15.51
CA SER A 2 24.23 3.57 15.64
C SER A 2 23.09 4.11 16.51
N GLU A 3 23.36 5.09 17.38
CA GLU A 3 22.36 5.58 18.34
C GLU A 3 21.30 6.50 17.73
N SER A 4 21.64 7.30 16.71
CA SER A 4 20.68 8.21 16.05
C SER A 4 19.61 7.47 15.24
N LYS A 5 19.96 6.36 14.59
CA LYS A 5 18.99 5.47 13.92
C LYS A 5 18.03 4.78 14.90
N SER A 6 18.50 4.51 16.11
CA SER A 6 17.70 3.88 17.17
C SER A 6 16.69 4.86 17.80
N LEU A 7 17.11 6.10 18.04
CA LEU A 7 16.24 7.15 18.58
C LEU A 7 15.08 7.48 17.61
N GLY A 8 15.38 7.66 16.31
CA GLY A 8 14.37 7.98 15.30
C GLY A 8 13.31 6.89 15.12
N ARG A 9 13.71 5.61 15.15
CA ARG A 9 12.76 4.47 15.07
C ARG A 9 11.89 4.33 16.32
N LYS A 10 12.45 4.60 17.51
CA LYS A 10 11.69 4.60 18.76
C LYS A 10 10.66 5.73 18.82
N LEU A 11 11.02 6.92 18.31
CA LEU A 11 10.08 8.01 18.16
C LEU A 11 8.96 7.63 17.19
N LEU A 12 9.28 7.12 15.99
CA LEU A 12 8.28 6.67 15.01
C LEU A 12 7.27 5.64 15.57
N ASN A 13 7.71 4.64 16.33
CA ASN A 13 6.80 3.65 16.91
C ASN A 13 5.80 4.23 17.93
N ILE A 14 6.16 5.26 18.68
CA ILE A 14 5.24 5.94 19.62
C ILE A 14 4.12 6.70 18.86
N PHE A 15 4.33 7.02 17.58
CA PHE A 15 3.45 7.92 16.81
C PHE A 15 2.58 7.22 15.75
N PHE A 16 2.74 5.92 15.51
CA PHE A 16 2.06 5.20 14.42
C PHE A 16 1.30 3.92 14.83
N GLU A 17 1.08 3.65 16.11
CA GLU A 17 0.31 2.48 16.56
C GLU A 17 -1.22 2.72 16.46
N ASP A 18 -1.85 1.87 15.64
CA ASP A 18 -3.27 1.53 15.42
C ASP A 18 -4.34 2.60 15.09
N ALA A 19 -4.63 2.71 13.78
CA ALA A 19 -6.00 2.86 13.30
C ALA A 19 -6.57 1.47 12.97
N PRO A 20 -7.76 1.08 13.46
CA PRO A 20 -8.31 -0.25 13.21
C PRO A 20 -8.62 -0.44 11.72
N ALA A 21 -8.15 -1.57 11.18
CA ALA A 21 -8.52 -2.04 9.85
C ALA A 21 -10.04 -2.27 9.80
N SER A 22 -10.75 -1.42 9.04
CA SER A 22 -12.16 -1.65 8.71
C SER A 22 -12.30 -2.63 7.55
N PRO A 23 -13.42 -3.39 7.47
CA PRO A 23 -13.50 -4.63 6.72
C PRO A 23 -13.72 -4.42 5.21
N ASN A 24 -13.22 -5.41 4.48
CA ASN A 24 -13.25 -5.61 3.03
C ASN A 24 -14.66 -5.49 2.40
N PRO A 25 -14.81 -4.89 1.20
CA PRO A 25 -15.93 -5.21 0.30
C PRO A 25 -15.47 -5.97 -0.96
N SER A 26 -16.29 -6.95 -1.35
CA SER A 26 -16.23 -7.73 -2.60
C SER A 26 -16.92 -6.96 -3.77
N PRO A 27 -16.95 -7.45 -5.04
CA PRO A 27 -16.37 -6.72 -6.17
C PRO A 27 -17.38 -6.07 -7.15
N GLU A 28 -16.82 -5.14 -7.94
CA GLU A 28 -17.22 -4.68 -9.29
C GLU A 28 -18.36 -3.65 -9.46
N GLN A 29 -17.96 -2.39 -9.69
CA GLN A 29 -18.49 -1.49 -10.73
C GLN A 29 -17.40 -0.49 -11.18
N PRO A 30 -17.44 0.01 -12.43
CA PRO A 30 -16.34 0.78 -13.02
C PRO A 30 -16.25 2.18 -12.40
N VAL A 31 -15.14 2.46 -11.73
CA VAL A 31 -14.87 3.76 -11.09
C VAL A 31 -14.52 4.82 -12.14
N SER A 32 -15.42 5.78 -12.29
CA SER A 32 -15.18 7.07 -12.91
C SER A 32 -14.05 7.79 -12.16
N VAL A 33 -13.00 8.21 -12.88
CA VAL A 33 -11.90 9.01 -12.33
C VAL A 33 -12.38 10.42 -12.00
N GLU A 34 -12.71 10.64 -10.73
CA GLU A 34 -13.06 11.93 -10.15
C GLU A 34 -11.80 12.79 -9.90
N PRO A 35 -11.87 14.14 -9.96
CA PRO A 35 -10.68 15.00 -9.90
C PRO A 35 -10.00 14.97 -8.53
N LYS A 36 -8.66 15.01 -8.57
CA LYS A 36 -7.75 15.13 -7.42
C LYS A 36 -8.20 16.19 -6.40
N PRO A 37 -8.37 15.86 -5.11
CA PRO A 37 -8.72 16.85 -4.09
C PRO A 37 -7.64 17.94 -3.96
N ALA A 38 -8.08 19.20 -3.89
CA ALA A 38 -7.21 20.32 -3.53
C ALA A 38 -6.57 20.06 -2.16
N ALA A 39 -5.28 20.36 -2.03
CA ALA A 39 -4.52 20.16 -0.80
C ALA A 39 -5.17 20.94 0.36
N GLN A 40 -5.77 20.21 1.29
CA GLN A 40 -6.30 20.77 2.53
C GLN A 40 -5.12 21.24 3.39
N THR A 41 -5.11 22.51 3.77
CA THR A 41 -4.15 23.01 4.75
C THR A 41 -4.50 22.43 6.12
N VAL A 42 -3.75 21.42 6.54
CA VAL A 42 -3.85 20.82 7.88
C VAL A 42 -3.30 21.78 8.93
N SER A 43 -4.18 22.25 9.83
CA SER A 43 -3.78 22.99 11.02
C SER A 43 -3.55 22.04 12.20
N GLY A 44 -2.53 22.34 13.01
CA GLY A 44 -2.20 21.57 14.22
C GLY A 44 -2.82 22.18 15.48
N SER A 45 -3.07 21.35 16.47
CA SER A 45 -3.35 21.75 17.86
C SER A 45 -2.39 21.02 18.80
N PRO A 46 -2.06 21.56 19.99
CA PRO A 46 -1.25 20.83 20.97
C PRO A 46 -1.87 19.46 21.28
N ASP A 47 -1.06 18.40 21.15
CA ASP A 47 -1.45 17.02 21.42
C ASP A 47 -0.73 16.55 22.69
N HIS A 48 -1.47 15.85 23.56
CA HIS A 48 -0.99 15.35 24.84
C HIS A 48 0.32 14.57 24.73
N LYS A 49 0.46 13.72 23.72
CA LYS A 49 1.68 12.90 23.55
C LYS A 49 2.92 13.76 23.26
N PHE A 50 2.76 14.86 22.54
CA PHE A 50 3.87 15.79 22.27
C PHE A 50 4.18 16.65 23.49
N ILE A 51 3.17 16.96 24.32
CA ILE A 51 3.39 17.61 25.62
C ILE A 51 4.21 16.70 26.53
N GLU A 52 3.86 15.42 26.66
CA GLU A 52 4.60 14.43 27.46
C GLU A 52 6.03 14.19 26.93
N HIS A 53 6.18 14.11 25.60
CA HIS A 53 7.49 14.00 24.97
C HIS A 53 8.37 15.21 25.29
N PHE A 54 7.87 16.44 25.10
CA PHE A 54 8.64 17.64 25.41
C PHE A 54 8.94 17.76 26.91
N ALA A 55 8.02 17.36 27.80
CA ALA A 55 8.31 17.28 29.22
C ALA A 55 9.51 16.34 29.51
N THR A 56 9.54 15.17 28.87
CA THR A 56 10.65 14.21 28.98
C THR A 56 11.96 14.75 28.42
N VAL A 57 11.91 15.45 27.27
CA VAL A 57 13.10 16.06 26.65
C VAL A 57 13.69 17.13 27.57
N LEU A 58 12.85 17.98 28.15
CA LEU A 58 13.27 19.04 29.05
C LEU A 58 13.81 18.47 30.37
N GLU A 59 13.14 17.48 30.96
CA GLU A 59 13.60 16.80 32.19
C GLU A 59 14.98 16.17 32.02
N LYS A 60 15.21 15.49 30.90
CA LYS A 60 16.52 14.88 30.59
C LYS A 60 17.65 15.89 30.37
N ASN A 61 17.29 17.12 29.99
CA ASN A 61 18.25 18.20 29.74
C ASN A 61 18.20 19.26 30.85
N ASN A 62 17.62 18.94 32.01
CA ASN A 62 17.51 19.87 33.13
C ASN A 62 18.91 20.27 33.62
N LEU A 63 19.13 21.58 33.78
CA LEU A 63 20.40 22.13 34.19
C LEU A 63 20.55 22.03 35.72
N PRO A 64 21.75 21.76 36.24
CA PRO A 64 21.96 21.71 37.68
C PRO A 64 21.91 23.11 38.30
N GLY A 65 21.30 23.21 39.48
CA GLY A 65 21.24 24.45 40.25
C GLY A 65 20.07 25.35 39.86
N ALA A 66 20.08 26.59 40.33
CA ALA A 66 19.01 27.54 40.08
C ALA A 66 19.05 28.08 38.65
N ASP A 67 17.94 27.94 37.94
CA ASP A 67 17.84 28.29 36.53
C ASP A 67 16.43 28.82 36.15
N TYR A 68 16.17 28.91 34.85
CA TYR A 68 14.87 29.28 34.32
C TYR A 68 13.71 28.35 34.73
N PHE A 69 13.89 27.03 34.79
CA PHE A 69 12.80 26.12 35.13
C PHE A 69 12.38 26.27 36.59
N GLU A 70 13.36 26.35 37.50
CA GLU A 70 13.10 26.56 38.92
C GLU A 70 12.47 27.95 39.18
N PHE A 71 12.91 28.98 38.45
CA PHE A 71 12.26 30.29 38.46
C PHE A 71 10.82 30.23 37.95
N ARG A 72 10.56 29.49 36.86
CA ARG A 72 9.22 29.31 36.30
C ARG A 72 8.30 28.54 37.24
N ALA A 73 8.80 27.55 37.97
CA ALA A 73 8.06 26.87 39.04
C ALA A 73 7.68 27.84 40.16
N THR A 74 8.61 28.72 40.56
CA THR A 74 8.36 29.78 41.55
C THR A 74 7.27 30.74 41.06
N LEU A 75 7.33 31.20 39.81
CA LEU A 75 6.28 32.03 39.19
C LEU A 75 4.90 31.36 39.22
N LYS A 76 4.84 30.06 38.85
CA LYS A 76 3.60 29.29 38.84
C LYS A 76 2.98 29.18 40.24
N ASN A 77 3.79 29.04 41.28
CA ASN A 77 3.28 28.99 42.66
C ASN A 77 2.65 30.32 43.11
N LEU A 78 3.10 31.45 42.53
CA LEU A 78 2.60 32.79 42.84
C LEU A 78 1.44 33.24 41.94
N SER A 79 1.15 32.54 40.84
CA SER A 79 0.10 32.95 39.89
C SER A 79 -1.31 32.91 40.49
N ASN A 80 -1.51 32.15 41.57
CA ASN A 80 -2.80 32.02 42.25
C ASN A 80 -3.12 33.20 43.18
N LEU A 81 -2.21 34.16 43.34
CA LEU A 81 -2.35 35.27 44.28
C LEU A 81 -3.08 36.50 43.70
N GLY A 82 -3.54 36.45 42.45
CA GLY A 82 -4.28 37.55 41.81
C GLY A 82 -3.46 38.83 41.60
N LEU A 83 -2.13 38.73 41.67
CA LEU A 83 -1.21 39.84 41.43
C LEU A 83 -1.15 40.18 39.93
N GLN A 84 -0.83 41.42 39.59
CA GLN A 84 -0.51 41.80 38.21
C GLN A 84 0.77 41.08 37.75
N GLU A 85 0.89 40.77 36.46
CA GLU A 85 2.01 39.97 35.91
C GLU A 85 3.38 40.54 36.31
N GLU A 86 3.57 41.85 36.19
CA GLU A 86 4.80 42.52 36.60
C GLU A 86 5.12 42.28 38.10
N GLN A 87 4.11 42.38 38.96
CA GLN A 87 4.25 42.13 40.40
C GLN A 87 4.54 40.65 40.69
N GLN A 88 3.96 39.72 39.93
CA GLN A 88 4.27 38.28 40.04
C GLN A 88 5.74 38.02 39.71
N PHE A 89 6.26 38.61 38.64
CA PHE A 89 7.66 38.48 38.25
C PHE A 89 8.60 39.12 39.27
N GLN A 90 8.29 40.31 39.79
CA GLN A 90 9.08 40.97 40.84
C GLN A 90 9.11 40.15 42.14
N ALA A 91 7.95 39.63 42.57
CA ALA A 91 7.83 38.82 43.79
C ALA A 91 8.54 37.46 43.66
N ALA A 92 8.39 36.78 42.51
CA ALA A 92 9.11 35.55 42.21
C ALA A 92 10.62 35.81 42.19
N TRP A 93 11.06 36.89 41.55
CA TRP A 93 12.48 37.24 41.45
C TRP A 93 13.12 37.52 42.81
N ALA A 94 12.46 38.32 43.65
CA ALA A 94 12.94 38.63 44.99
C ALA A 94 13.10 37.35 45.84
N SER A 95 12.09 36.46 45.80
CA SER A 95 12.10 35.20 46.54
C SER A 95 13.17 34.23 46.02
N PHE A 96 13.28 34.10 44.69
CA PHE A 96 14.20 33.18 44.04
C PHE A 96 15.67 33.60 44.23
N ARG A 97 15.96 34.92 44.14
CA ARG A 97 17.31 35.46 44.37
C ARG A 97 17.74 35.36 45.84
N ALA A 98 16.83 35.50 46.79
CA ALA A 98 17.15 35.38 48.21
C ALA A 98 17.73 33.99 48.57
N LEU A 99 17.29 32.95 47.86
CA LEU A 99 17.76 31.57 48.04
C LEU A 99 18.99 31.22 47.18
N ASN A 100 19.26 31.99 46.12
CA ASN A 100 20.27 31.67 45.12
C ASN A 100 21.18 32.88 44.87
N LYS A 101 22.33 32.96 45.55
CA LYS A 101 23.17 34.17 45.56
C LYS A 101 23.79 34.53 44.20
N ASP A 102 24.05 33.53 43.36
CA ASP A 102 24.73 33.69 42.07
C ASP A 102 23.76 33.89 40.89
N ILE A 103 22.44 33.82 41.13
CA ILE A 103 21.43 34.00 40.09
C ILE A 103 21.30 35.47 39.69
N ASN A 104 21.18 35.71 38.39
CA ASN A 104 20.91 37.02 37.82
C ASN A 104 19.99 36.87 36.58
N PRO A 105 19.32 37.94 36.13
CA PRO A 105 18.41 37.84 34.98
C PRO A 105 19.10 37.35 33.70
N SER A 106 20.38 37.67 33.49
CA SER A 106 21.13 37.19 32.33
C SER A 106 21.31 35.66 32.35
N LEU A 107 21.50 35.07 33.54
CA LEU A 107 21.59 33.62 33.70
C LEU A 107 20.23 32.95 33.45
N LEU A 108 19.13 33.53 33.93
CA LEU A 108 17.77 33.03 33.63
C LEU A 108 17.49 33.06 32.12
N THR A 109 17.81 34.16 31.45
CA THR A 109 17.65 34.26 29.99
C THR A 109 18.56 33.28 29.24
N SER A 110 19.81 33.11 29.70
CA SER A 110 20.74 32.16 29.08
C SER A 110 20.25 30.71 29.20
N THR A 111 19.79 30.31 30.39
CA THR A 111 19.26 28.96 30.64
C THR A 111 17.93 28.72 29.90
N ALA A 112 17.04 29.72 29.83
CA ALA A 112 15.84 29.66 28.99
C ALA A 112 16.16 29.42 27.50
N ASN A 113 17.16 30.15 26.98
CA ASN A 113 17.61 29.97 25.59
C ASN A 113 18.23 28.58 25.35
N GLN A 114 18.88 27.99 26.35
CA GLN A 114 19.37 26.60 26.25
C GLN A 114 18.21 25.62 26.12
N TYR A 115 17.14 25.77 26.91
CA TYR A 115 15.95 24.93 26.78
C TYR A 115 15.24 25.10 25.43
N LEU A 116 15.12 26.33 24.92
CA LEU A 116 14.60 26.58 23.57
C LEU A 116 15.47 25.91 22.50
N THR A 117 16.80 25.95 22.64
CA THR A 117 17.74 25.29 21.73
C THR A 117 17.55 23.78 21.75
N THR A 118 17.38 23.18 22.93
CA THR A 118 17.08 21.75 23.08
C THR A 118 15.79 21.36 22.39
N LEU A 119 14.69 22.10 22.60
CA LEU A 119 13.41 21.85 21.96
C LEU A 119 13.47 22.02 20.43
N GLN A 120 14.21 23.03 19.95
CA GLN A 120 14.40 23.24 18.52
C GLN A 120 15.19 22.10 17.87
N SER A 121 16.24 21.61 18.54
CA SER A 121 17.02 20.45 18.08
C SER A 121 16.17 19.18 18.01
N ASP A 122 15.36 18.92 19.05
CA ASP A 122 14.44 17.78 19.08
C ASP A 122 13.38 17.86 17.96
N ARG A 123 12.78 19.05 17.78
CA ARG A 123 11.85 19.31 16.67
C ARG A 123 12.47 19.02 15.31
N GLU A 124 13.69 19.47 15.07
CA GLU A 124 14.37 19.22 13.79
C GLU A 124 14.67 17.73 13.57
N ALA A 125 15.06 17.00 14.62
CA ALA A 125 15.25 15.56 14.55
C ALA A 125 13.94 14.82 14.24
N PHE A 126 12.83 15.25 14.85
CA PHE A 126 11.51 14.73 14.56
C PHE A 126 11.10 14.99 13.10
N LEU A 127 11.22 16.22 12.61
CA LEU A 127 10.85 16.58 11.23
C LEU A 127 11.66 15.79 10.20
N ARG A 128 12.97 15.60 10.41
CA ARG A 128 13.79 14.72 9.55
C ARG A 128 13.27 13.28 9.55
N SER A 129 12.81 12.78 10.70
CA SER A 129 12.25 11.43 10.80
C SER A 129 10.92 11.31 10.08
N VAL A 130 10.09 12.36 10.11
CA VAL A 130 8.85 12.45 9.33
C VAL A 130 9.17 12.44 7.84
N ASP A 131 10.11 13.26 7.38
CA ASP A 131 10.49 13.32 5.97
C ASP A 131 10.97 11.96 5.45
N LEU A 132 11.79 11.24 6.24
CA LEU A 132 12.23 9.88 5.91
C LEU A 132 11.05 8.89 5.87
N ALA A 133 10.15 8.94 6.84
CA ALA A 133 8.98 8.07 6.88
C ALA A 133 8.02 8.33 5.70
N VAL A 134 7.85 9.59 5.31
CA VAL A 134 7.08 9.98 4.12
C VAL A 134 7.75 9.45 2.86
N GLN A 135 9.06 9.65 2.70
CA GLN A 135 9.80 9.13 1.55
C GLN A 135 9.72 7.59 1.45
N GLU A 136 9.89 6.88 2.55
CA GLU A 136 9.84 5.42 2.57
C GLU A 136 8.43 4.89 2.27
N LYS A 137 7.41 5.38 2.99
CA LYS A 137 6.04 4.89 2.83
C LYS A 137 5.41 5.34 1.51
N VAL A 138 5.47 6.64 1.20
CA VAL A 138 4.85 7.17 -0.02
C VAL A 138 5.64 6.74 -1.25
N GLY A 139 6.98 6.77 -1.18
CA GLY A 139 7.83 6.27 -2.28
C GLY A 139 7.63 4.77 -2.52
N GLY A 140 7.49 3.96 -1.46
CA GLY A 140 7.14 2.55 -1.56
C GLY A 140 5.80 2.33 -2.29
N LEU A 141 4.76 3.03 -1.86
CA LEU A 141 3.43 2.96 -2.48
C LEU A 141 3.44 3.41 -3.95
N GLN A 142 4.21 4.46 -4.29
CA GLN A 142 4.34 4.92 -5.68
C GLN A 142 5.02 3.89 -6.57
N ASN A 143 6.04 3.20 -6.06
CA ASN A 143 6.72 2.13 -6.79
C ASN A 143 5.81 0.92 -6.99
N GLU A 144 5.06 0.53 -5.96
CA GLU A 144 4.07 -0.54 -6.04
C GLU A 144 2.96 -0.22 -7.05
N GLN A 145 2.41 1.00 -6.99
CA GLN A 145 1.42 1.48 -7.96
C GLN A 145 1.93 1.34 -9.40
N LYS A 146 3.16 1.77 -9.66
CA LYS A 146 3.77 1.67 -11.00
C LYS A 146 3.96 0.22 -11.43
N SER A 147 4.40 -0.65 -10.52
CA SER A 147 4.58 -2.08 -10.79
C SER A 147 3.25 -2.74 -11.17
N LEU A 148 2.19 -2.51 -10.38
CA LEU A 148 0.86 -3.05 -10.64
C LEU A 148 0.27 -2.53 -11.95
N GLN A 149 0.52 -1.27 -12.31
CA GLN A 149 0.10 -0.73 -13.60
C GLN A 149 0.76 -1.45 -14.77
N GLN A 150 2.08 -1.68 -14.70
CA GLN A 150 2.82 -2.41 -15.74
C GLN A 150 2.39 -3.89 -15.82
N GLU A 151 2.11 -4.52 -14.68
CA GLU A 151 1.60 -5.88 -14.63
C GLU A 151 0.23 -5.99 -15.30
N ASN A 152 -0.69 -5.07 -15.01
CA ASN A 152 -2.00 -5.00 -15.66
C ASN A 152 -1.91 -4.80 -17.18
N GLU A 153 -1.00 -3.96 -17.65
CA GLU A 153 -0.74 -3.78 -19.09
C GLU A 153 -0.22 -5.07 -19.75
N ASN A 154 0.62 -5.83 -19.06
CA ASN A 154 1.09 -7.13 -19.54
C ASN A 154 -0.05 -8.17 -19.58
N LEU A 155 -0.81 -8.30 -18.49
CA LEU A 155 -1.96 -9.20 -18.41
C LEU A 155 -3.00 -8.89 -19.49
N THR A 156 -3.25 -7.60 -19.76
CA THR A 156 -4.16 -7.16 -20.83
C THR A 156 -3.68 -7.67 -22.21
N ARG A 157 -2.38 -7.59 -22.49
CA ARG A 157 -1.80 -8.15 -23.73
C ARG A 157 -1.96 -9.67 -23.81
N GLN A 158 -1.71 -10.38 -22.71
CA GLN A 158 -1.90 -11.84 -22.65
C GLN A 158 -3.36 -12.23 -22.88
N ILE A 159 -4.32 -11.48 -22.35
CA ILE A 159 -5.75 -11.71 -22.59
C ILE A 159 -6.07 -11.65 -24.09
N VAL A 160 -5.56 -10.64 -24.81
CA VAL A 160 -5.77 -10.52 -26.26
C VAL A 160 -5.16 -11.70 -27.02
N GLU A 161 -3.95 -12.13 -26.67
CA GLU A 161 -3.31 -13.30 -27.29
C GLU A 161 -4.12 -14.58 -27.05
N ILE A 162 -4.60 -14.79 -25.84
CA ILE A 162 -5.43 -15.95 -25.48
C ILE A 162 -6.75 -15.92 -26.24
N GLN A 163 -7.39 -14.75 -26.34
CA GLN A 163 -8.63 -14.58 -27.11
C GLN A 163 -8.43 -14.92 -28.60
N ASN A 164 -7.32 -14.47 -29.20
CA ASN A 164 -6.97 -14.80 -30.58
C ASN A 164 -6.75 -16.32 -30.77
N LYS A 165 -6.07 -16.98 -29.83
CA LYS A 165 -5.88 -18.44 -29.85
C LYS A 165 -7.22 -19.18 -29.74
N ILE A 166 -8.13 -18.73 -28.87
CA ILE A 166 -9.48 -19.29 -28.74
C ILE A 166 -10.24 -19.15 -30.05
N ALA A 167 -10.19 -17.98 -30.71
CA ALA A 167 -10.85 -17.76 -31.99
C ALA A 167 -10.31 -18.69 -33.08
N SER A 168 -8.98 -18.81 -33.20
CA SER A 168 -8.34 -19.71 -34.16
C SER A 168 -8.73 -21.18 -33.94
N ASN A 169 -8.75 -21.64 -32.68
CA ASN A 169 -9.17 -23.00 -32.35
C ASN A 169 -10.64 -23.26 -32.71
N LYS A 170 -11.54 -22.29 -32.47
CA LYS A 170 -12.95 -22.39 -32.87
C LYS A 170 -13.10 -22.55 -34.38
N GLU A 171 -12.35 -21.77 -35.16
CA GLU A 171 -12.34 -21.90 -36.63
C GLU A 171 -11.84 -23.27 -37.07
N ARG A 172 -10.75 -23.76 -36.46
CA ARG A 172 -10.20 -25.08 -36.78
C ARG A 172 -11.17 -26.21 -36.44
N LEU A 173 -11.91 -26.12 -35.33
CA LEU A 173 -12.93 -27.10 -34.96
C LEU A 173 -14.03 -27.21 -36.02
N VAL A 174 -14.53 -26.07 -36.53
CA VAL A 174 -15.53 -26.07 -37.61
C VAL A 174 -14.99 -26.73 -38.88
N LYS A 175 -13.74 -26.43 -39.26
CA LYS A 175 -13.09 -27.05 -40.42
C LYS A 175 -12.94 -28.56 -40.26
N ILE A 176 -12.47 -29.01 -39.10
CA ILE A 176 -12.31 -30.44 -38.79
C ILE A 176 -13.67 -31.16 -38.82
N ALA A 177 -14.74 -30.54 -38.31
CA ALA A 177 -16.07 -31.15 -38.37
C ALA A 177 -16.51 -31.41 -39.82
N GLY A 178 -16.32 -30.43 -40.71
CA GLY A 178 -16.61 -30.60 -42.14
C GLY A 178 -15.72 -31.66 -42.81
N GLU A 179 -14.42 -31.68 -42.50
CA GLU A 179 -13.49 -32.72 -42.98
C GLU A 179 -13.93 -34.12 -42.52
N VAL A 180 -14.36 -34.27 -41.26
CA VAL A 180 -14.85 -35.55 -40.70
C VAL A 180 -16.12 -36.01 -41.41
N ASP A 181 -17.09 -35.13 -41.63
CA ASP A 181 -18.34 -35.46 -42.32
C ASP A 181 -18.08 -35.90 -43.76
N GLU A 182 -17.23 -35.15 -44.49
CA GLU A 182 -16.88 -35.46 -45.88
C GLU A 182 -16.18 -36.83 -46.00
N GLN A 183 -15.16 -37.08 -45.17
CA GLN A 183 -14.41 -38.33 -45.21
C GLN A 183 -15.28 -39.52 -44.79
N SER A 184 -16.11 -39.34 -43.76
CA SER A 184 -17.07 -40.36 -43.32
C SER A 184 -18.06 -40.72 -44.43
N GLY A 185 -18.59 -39.72 -45.14
CA GLY A 185 -19.48 -39.92 -46.29
C GLY A 185 -18.80 -40.69 -47.43
N LYS A 186 -17.57 -40.33 -47.81
CA LYS A 186 -16.80 -41.05 -48.84
C LYS A 186 -16.54 -42.51 -48.47
N LEU A 187 -16.16 -42.77 -47.21
CA LEU A 187 -15.93 -44.13 -46.70
C LEU A 187 -17.21 -44.97 -46.74
N GLN A 188 -18.34 -44.41 -46.29
CA GLN A 188 -19.63 -45.10 -46.33
C GLN A 188 -20.09 -45.38 -47.76
N GLN A 189 -19.92 -44.42 -48.68
CA GLN A 189 -20.25 -44.61 -50.09
C GLN A 189 -19.38 -45.70 -50.73
N ASN A 190 -18.07 -45.68 -50.49
CA ASN A 190 -17.16 -46.71 -51.00
C ASN A 190 -17.51 -48.10 -50.48
N ARG A 191 -17.87 -48.20 -49.19
CA ARG A 191 -18.37 -49.45 -48.61
C ARG A 191 -19.65 -49.92 -49.30
N ALA A 192 -20.64 -49.04 -49.45
CA ALA A 192 -21.91 -49.38 -50.12
C ALA A 192 -21.69 -49.83 -51.57
N ASN A 193 -20.84 -49.12 -52.31
CA ASN A 193 -20.46 -49.47 -53.68
C ASN A 193 -19.79 -50.86 -53.75
N TYR A 194 -18.87 -51.15 -52.83
CA TYR A 194 -18.20 -52.44 -52.74
C TYR A 194 -19.19 -53.58 -52.50
N GLU A 195 -20.06 -53.45 -51.50
CA GLU A 195 -21.08 -54.46 -51.17
C GLU A 195 -22.05 -54.70 -52.34
N ALA A 196 -22.52 -53.63 -52.98
CA ALA A 196 -23.41 -53.73 -54.14
C ALA A 196 -22.71 -54.44 -55.32
N THR A 197 -21.45 -54.11 -55.58
CA THR A 197 -20.65 -54.74 -56.64
C THR A 197 -20.42 -56.22 -56.32
N PHE A 198 -20.04 -56.55 -55.09
CA PHE A 198 -19.85 -57.93 -54.64
C PHE A 198 -21.13 -58.77 -54.82
N LEU A 199 -22.28 -58.22 -54.41
CA LEU A 199 -23.58 -58.89 -54.56
C LEU A 199 -23.90 -59.15 -56.04
N GLN A 200 -23.68 -58.18 -56.92
CA GLN A 200 -23.92 -58.31 -58.35
C GLN A 200 -23.10 -59.47 -58.95
N PHE A 201 -21.78 -59.46 -58.75
CA PHE A 201 -20.89 -60.52 -59.26
C PHE A 201 -21.24 -61.89 -58.69
N THR A 202 -21.55 -61.96 -57.40
CA THR A 202 -21.97 -63.21 -56.74
C THR A 202 -23.28 -63.75 -57.33
N GLN A 203 -24.25 -62.88 -57.62
CA GLN A 203 -25.50 -63.27 -58.25
C GLN A 203 -25.30 -63.74 -59.69
N GLU A 204 -24.44 -63.08 -60.46
CA GLU A 204 -24.08 -63.49 -61.82
C GLU A 204 -23.42 -64.88 -61.84
N ILE A 205 -22.40 -65.10 -61.00
CA ILE A 205 -21.75 -66.40 -60.87
C ILE A 205 -22.76 -67.49 -60.49
N ASN A 206 -23.65 -67.21 -59.52
CA ASN A 206 -24.67 -68.19 -59.12
C ASN A 206 -25.67 -68.50 -60.25
N LYS A 207 -26.09 -67.50 -61.03
CA LYS A 207 -26.94 -67.71 -62.21
C LYS A 207 -26.22 -68.55 -63.27
N ASP A 208 -24.93 -68.30 -63.48
CA ASP A 208 -24.15 -69.05 -64.46
C ASP A 208 -23.93 -70.51 -64.01
N ILE A 209 -23.67 -70.75 -62.73
CA ILE A 209 -23.64 -72.11 -62.15
C ILE A 209 -24.96 -72.85 -62.42
N GLN A 210 -26.10 -72.19 -62.22
CA GLN A 210 -27.42 -72.78 -62.51
C GLN A 210 -27.58 -73.12 -63.99
N LYS A 211 -27.22 -72.21 -64.90
CA LYS A 211 -27.31 -72.42 -66.35
C LYS A 211 -26.38 -73.54 -66.83
N ILE A 212 -25.15 -73.60 -66.33
CA ILE A 212 -24.20 -74.68 -66.62
C ILE A 212 -24.83 -76.03 -66.25
N GLY A 213 -25.38 -76.14 -65.04
CA GLY A 213 -26.04 -77.37 -64.59
C GLY A 213 -27.31 -77.75 -65.35
N GLN A 214 -27.94 -76.81 -66.06
CA GLN A 214 -29.13 -77.04 -66.88
C GLN A 214 -28.79 -77.41 -68.33
N TYR A 215 -27.88 -76.69 -68.97
CA TYR A 215 -27.65 -76.77 -70.41
C TYR A 215 -26.48 -77.68 -70.82
N LEU A 216 -25.53 -77.95 -69.91
CA LEU A 216 -24.32 -78.72 -70.22
C LEU A 216 -24.33 -80.12 -69.59
N LYS A 217 -25.53 -80.71 -69.44
CA LYS A 217 -25.71 -82.12 -69.05
C LYS A 217 -25.72 -83.04 -70.26
#